data_AF-A0A151E5A9-F1
#
_entry.id   AF-A0A151E5A9-F1
#
_cell.length_a   1.000
_cell.length_b   1.000
_cell.length_c   1.000
_cell.angle_alpha   90.00
_cell.angle_beta   90.00
_cell.angle_gamma   90.00
#
_symmetry.space_group_name_H-M   'P 1'
#
loop_
_entity.id
_entity.type
_entity.pdbx_description
1 polymer ?
#
loop_
_entity_poly.entity_id
_entity_poly.type
_entity_poly.pdbx_seq_one_letter_code
_entity_poly.pdbx_strand_id
1 'polypeptide(L)'
;MKKESILNVMMGDHEKIIAILDGFKKCLTQDRITLQKIFDAFFWELEKHLFTEEKVIFTLYDHEEQKEFYSIIPQLMKEHEKILDELKQLKRKIKLNKECNTEGFMDLFIKHKNFEEESFYPKLDQTLDEKPKEFIINRIKEIKLDNSILKNIKVSCSECGKKLRIFEGYHHLKLDKRWLFCKACYNKIDEKTLKKEALV
;
A
#
# COMPACT_ATOMS: atom_id res chain seq x y z
N MET A 1 -26.74 -10.35 -7.44
CA MET A 1 -25.70 -9.36 -7.09
C MET A 1 -24.60 -9.44 -8.13
N LYS A 2 -24.13 -8.32 -8.70
CA LYS A 2 -22.91 -8.34 -9.53
C LYS A 2 -21.76 -8.82 -8.65
N LYS A 3 -20.97 -9.78 -9.13
CA LYS A 3 -19.72 -10.14 -8.46
C LYS A 3 -18.80 -8.92 -8.47
N GLU A 4 -18.20 -8.65 -7.33
CA GLU A 4 -17.19 -7.61 -7.18
C GLU A 4 -15.95 -8.01 -8.00
N SER A 5 -15.21 -7.02 -8.48
CA SER A 5 -14.06 -7.22 -9.37
C SER A 5 -12.84 -6.53 -8.78
N ILE A 6 -11.64 -6.97 -9.16
CA ILE A 6 -10.40 -6.39 -8.66
C ILE A 6 -10.31 -4.92 -9.07
N LEU A 7 -10.70 -4.61 -10.32
CA LEU A 7 -10.80 -3.24 -10.82
C LEU A 7 -11.63 -2.35 -9.87
N ASN A 8 -12.87 -2.75 -9.56
CA ASN A 8 -13.75 -1.92 -8.74
C ASN A 8 -13.18 -1.68 -7.32
N VAL A 9 -12.54 -2.68 -6.73
CA VAL A 9 -11.94 -2.57 -5.38
C VAL A 9 -10.72 -1.64 -5.38
N MET A 10 -9.92 -1.67 -6.46
CA MET A 10 -8.72 -0.84 -6.58
C MET A 10 -9.04 0.59 -7.01
N MET A 11 -10.04 0.80 -7.86
CA MET A 11 -10.58 2.13 -8.18
C MET A 11 -11.00 2.88 -6.90
N GLY A 12 -11.69 2.21 -5.98
CA GLY A 12 -12.06 2.82 -4.70
C GLY A 12 -10.86 3.22 -3.83
N ASP A 13 -9.73 2.51 -3.97
CA ASP A 13 -8.47 2.87 -3.31
C ASP A 13 -7.85 4.12 -3.94
N HIS A 14 -7.83 4.17 -5.27
CA HIS A 14 -7.34 5.32 -6.03
C HIS A 14 -8.13 6.58 -5.71
N GLU A 15 -9.46 6.50 -5.70
CA GLU A 15 -10.34 7.61 -5.34
C GLU A 15 -10.04 8.13 -3.93
N LYS A 16 -9.84 7.22 -2.96
CA LYS A 16 -9.46 7.58 -1.60
C LYS A 16 -8.11 8.29 -1.54
N ILE A 17 -7.10 7.80 -2.24
CA ILE A 17 -5.76 8.40 -2.27
C ILE A 17 -5.80 9.79 -2.90
N ILE A 18 -6.53 9.96 -4.00
CA ILE A 18 -6.73 11.27 -4.65
C ILE A 18 -7.39 12.25 -3.68
N ALA A 19 -8.47 11.84 -3.00
CA ALA A 19 -9.17 12.69 -2.05
C ALA A 19 -8.26 13.14 -0.90
N ILE A 20 -7.40 12.24 -0.38
CA ILE A 20 -6.43 12.57 0.66
C ILE A 20 -5.34 13.51 0.14
N LEU A 21 -4.85 13.30 -1.09
CA LEU A 21 -3.86 14.17 -1.71
C LEU A 21 -4.42 15.58 -1.94
N ASP A 22 -5.66 15.70 -2.39
CA ASP A 22 -6.32 17.01 -2.52
C ASP A 22 -6.57 17.68 -1.17
N GLY A 23 -6.86 16.88 -0.12
CA GLY A 23 -6.86 17.37 1.26
C GLY A 23 -5.50 17.91 1.69
N PHE A 24 -4.42 17.18 1.40
CA PHE A 24 -3.04 17.61 1.68
C PHE A 24 -2.69 18.92 0.96
N LYS A 25 -3.07 19.08 -0.31
CA LYS A 25 -2.88 20.33 -1.08
C LYS A 25 -3.50 21.54 -0.42
N LYS A 26 -4.73 21.40 0.08
CA LYS A 26 -5.47 22.48 0.76
C LYS A 26 -4.82 22.90 2.08
N CYS A 27 -3.98 22.04 2.65
CA CYS A 27 -3.32 22.27 3.93
C CYS A 27 -1.85 22.71 3.81
N LEU A 28 -1.32 22.95 2.60
CA LEU A 28 0.08 23.32 2.38
C LEU A 28 0.51 24.61 3.12
N THR A 29 -0.44 25.48 3.46
CA THR A 29 -0.20 26.74 4.19
C THR A 29 -0.39 26.62 5.71
N GLN A 30 -0.77 25.45 6.22
CA GLN A 30 -0.93 25.22 7.66
C GLN A 30 0.42 25.12 8.38
N ASP A 31 0.38 25.13 9.71
CA ASP A 31 1.58 24.93 10.51
C ASP A 31 2.24 23.57 10.20
N ARG A 32 3.55 23.53 10.38
CA ARG A 32 4.38 22.37 10.01
C ARG A 32 3.95 21.07 10.72
N ILE A 33 3.48 21.13 11.97
CA ILE A 33 3.11 19.93 12.72
C ILE A 33 1.84 19.33 12.11
N THR A 34 0.86 20.18 11.81
CA THR A 34 -0.39 19.76 11.16
C THR A 34 -0.13 19.26 9.75
N LEU A 35 0.66 19.97 8.96
CA LEU A 35 1.05 19.55 7.61
C LEU A 35 1.76 18.19 7.61
N GLN A 36 2.68 17.96 8.55
CA GLN A 36 3.39 16.69 8.69
C GLN A 36 2.43 15.54 9.03
N LYS A 37 1.45 15.76 9.93
CA LYS A 37 0.45 14.73 10.28
C LYS A 37 -0.41 14.34 9.08
N ILE A 38 -0.89 15.33 8.32
CA ILE A 38 -1.70 15.10 7.12
C ILE A 38 -0.87 14.37 6.07
N PHE A 39 0.38 14.78 5.87
CA PHE A 39 1.29 14.11 4.95
C PHE A 39 1.59 12.67 5.38
N ASP A 40 1.78 12.39 6.66
CA ASP A 40 2.04 11.03 7.13
C ASP A 40 0.81 10.11 6.93
N ALA A 41 -0.41 10.65 7.05
CA ALA A 41 -1.63 9.92 6.71
C ALA A 41 -1.72 9.63 5.20
N PHE A 42 -1.42 10.63 4.36
CA PHE A 42 -1.35 10.46 2.92
C PHE A 42 -0.30 9.41 2.51
N PHE A 43 0.92 9.54 3.02
CA PHE A 43 2.01 8.60 2.78
C PHE A 43 1.60 7.18 3.16
N TRP A 44 0.92 7.03 4.29
CA TRP A 44 0.46 5.74 4.80
C TRP A 44 -0.54 5.05 3.87
N GLU A 45 -1.57 5.78 3.43
CA GLU A 45 -2.59 5.20 2.54
C GLU A 45 -2.00 4.79 1.21
N LEU A 46 -1.15 5.62 0.62
CA LEU A 46 -0.48 5.30 -0.64
C LEU A 46 0.51 4.13 -0.49
N GLU A 47 1.30 4.09 0.58
CA GLU A 47 2.22 2.97 0.82
C GLU A 47 1.48 1.63 0.99
N LYS A 48 0.31 1.63 1.64
CA LYS A 48 -0.53 0.43 1.78
C LYS A 48 -1.10 -0.04 0.44
N HIS A 49 -1.50 0.88 -0.41
CA HIS A 49 -2.00 0.61 -1.74
C HIS A 49 -0.95 -0.12 -2.60
N LEU A 50 0.25 0.46 -2.73
CA LEU A 50 1.35 -0.16 -3.45
C LEU A 50 1.73 -1.54 -2.87
N PHE A 51 1.72 -1.67 -1.55
CA PHE A 51 1.97 -2.95 -0.89
C PHE A 51 0.90 -4.00 -1.23
N THR A 52 -0.36 -3.58 -1.35
CA THR A 52 -1.48 -4.46 -1.69
C THR A 52 -1.30 -5.02 -3.09
N GLU A 53 -0.99 -4.19 -4.07
CA GLU A 53 -0.63 -4.63 -5.42
C GLU A 53 0.54 -5.61 -5.38
N GLU A 54 1.66 -5.19 -4.80
CA GLU A 54 2.89 -5.95 -4.84
C GLU A 54 2.82 -7.31 -4.16
N LYS A 55 2.02 -7.45 -3.09
CA LYS A 55 2.01 -8.64 -2.23
C LYS A 55 0.72 -9.45 -2.29
N VAL A 56 -0.32 -8.93 -2.94
CA VAL A 56 -1.55 -9.68 -3.19
C VAL A 56 -1.66 -9.97 -4.67
N ILE A 57 -1.60 -8.90 -5.47
CA ILE A 57 -2.00 -8.96 -6.87
C ILE A 57 -0.85 -9.51 -7.71
N PHE A 58 0.35 -8.93 -7.58
CA PHE A 58 1.51 -9.29 -8.40
C PHE A 58 2.08 -10.68 -8.03
N THR A 59 1.85 -11.17 -6.81
CA THR A 59 2.39 -12.46 -6.33
C THR A 59 1.62 -13.70 -6.79
N LEU A 60 0.41 -13.53 -7.33
CA LEU A 60 -0.39 -14.67 -7.80
C LEU A 60 -0.06 -15.09 -9.23
N TYR A 61 0.86 -14.38 -9.87
CA TYR A 61 1.35 -14.72 -11.19
C TYR A 61 2.51 -15.71 -11.06
N ASP A 62 2.29 -16.93 -11.53
CA ASP A 62 3.37 -17.85 -11.82
C ASP A 62 3.96 -17.51 -13.20
N HIS A 63 5.29 -17.43 -13.27
CA HIS A 63 6.02 -16.81 -14.37
C HIS A 63 5.92 -17.57 -15.70
N GLU A 64 5.48 -18.83 -15.69
CA GLU A 64 5.52 -19.70 -16.87
C GLU A 64 4.26 -19.61 -17.75
N GLU A 65 3.09 -19.26 -17.19
CA GLU A 65 1.81 -19.36 -17.91
C GLU A 65 1.30 -18.03 -18.51
N GLN A 66 1.76 -16.87 -18.03
CA GLN A 66 1.13 -15.58 -18.34
C GLN A 66 2.11 -14.52 -18.88
N LYS A 67 2.69 -14.83 -20.05
CA LYS A 67 3.71 -14.02 -20.76
C LYS A 67 3.34 -12.54 -20.95
N GLU A 68 2.05 -12.23 -21.02
CA GLU A 68 1.59 -10.85 -21.26
C GLU A 68 1.77 -9.92 -20.05
N PHE A 69 1.85 -10.45 -18.83
CA PHE A 69 2.10 -9.65 -17.63
C PHE A 69 3.60 -9.52 -17.31
N TYR A 70 4.44 -10.28 -18.01
CA TYR A 70 5.90 -10.27 -17.82
C TYR A 70 6.53 -8.90 -18.09
N SER A 71 5.96 -8.11 -18.98
CA SER A 71 6.41 -6.73 -19.25
C SER A 71 5.71 -5.70 -18.35
N ILE A 72 4.45 -5.95 -17.96
CA ILE A 72 3.62 -5.00 -17.21
C ILE A 72 4.07 -4.89 -15.76
N ILE A 73 4.27 -6.01 -15.06
CA ILE A 73 4.62 -5.98 -13.63
C ILE A 73 5.96 -5.25 -13.39
N PRO A 74 7.05 -5.51 -14.13
CA PRO A 74 8.29 -4.74 -13.97
C PRO A 74 8.14 -3.25 -14.27
N GLN A 75 7.23 -2.86 -15.17
CA GLN A 75 6.91 -1.45 -15.40
C GLN A 75 6.22 -0.84 -14.18
N LEU A 76 5.17 -1.49 -13.66
CA LEU A 76 4.45 -1.03 -12.47
C LEU A 76 5.38 -0.91 -11.26
N MET A 77 6.27 -1.89 -11.03
CA MET A 77 7.27 -1.83 -9.97
C MET A 77 8.18 -0.59 -10.09
N LYS A 78 8.62 -0.23 -11.29
CA LYS A 78 9.41 1.00 -11.53
C LYS A 78 8.59 2.26 -11.28
N GLU A 79 7.31 2.26 -11.62
CA GLU A 79 6.40 3.36 -11.32
C GLU A 79 6.22 3.50 -9.79
N HIS A 80 6.06 2.41 -9.05
CA HIS A 80 5.97 2.40 -7.59
C HIS A 80 7.23 2.98 -6.94
N GLU A 81 8.41 2.60 -7.41
CA GLU A 81 9.69 3.15 -6.94
C GLU A 81 9.73 4.67 -7.13
N LYS A 82 9.34 5.15 -8.32
CA LYS A 82 9.30 6.58 -8.63
C LYS A 82 8.29 7.33 -7.75
N ILE A 83 7.10 6.78 -7.57
CA ILE A 83 6.06 7.33 -6.68
C ILE A 83 6.62 7.46 -5.26
N LEU A 84 7.21 6.40 -4.71
CA LEU A 84 7.79 6.40 -3.37
C LEU A 84 8.95 7.39 -3.22
N ASP A 85 9.76 7.57 -4.26
CA ASP A 85 10.87 8.53 -4.24
C ASP A 85 10.38 9.98 -4.25
N GLU A 86 9.37 10.31 -5.05
CA GLU A 86 8.72 11.63 -5.01
C GLU A 86 8.08 11.91 -3.64
N LEU A 87 7.43 10.92 -3.02
CA LEU A 87 6.93 11.06 -1.64
C LEU A 87 8.05 11.33 -0.63
N LYS A 88 9.19 10.64 -0.75
CA LYS A 88 10.35 10.89 0.14
C LYS A 88 10.88 12.31 -0.06
N GLN A 89 10.89 12.81 -1.28
CA GLN A 89 11.29 14.20 -1.57
C GLN A 89 10.31 15.21 -0.94
N LEU A 90 9.00 15.01 -1.09
CA LEU A 90 7.98 15.83 -0.44
C LEU A 90 8.15 15.82 1.09
N LYS A 91 8.32 14.63 1.68
CA LYS A 91 8.58 14.49 3.13
C LYS A 91 9.80 15.30 3.59
N ARG A 92 10.88 15.27 2.81
CA ARG A 92 12.10 16.05 3.09
C ARG A 92 11.84 17.55 3.02
N LYS A 93 11.09 18.02 2.00
CA LYS A 93 10.72 19.45 1.86
C LYS A 93 9.90 19.93 3.06
N ILE A 94 8.88 19.18 3.48
CA ILE A 94 8.06 19.48 4.68
C ILE A 94 8.95 19.56 5.93
N LYS A 95 9.85 18.58 6.13
CA LYS A 95 10.77 18.56 7.28
C LYS A 95 11.73 19.77 7.29
N LEU A 96 12.13 20.25 6.13
CA LEU A 96 13.02 21.41 5.98
C LEU A 96 12.26 22.74 5.89
N ASN A 97 10.93 22.74 6.05
CA ASN A 97 10.07 23.90 5.86
C ASN A 97 10.29 24.60 4.51
N LYS A 98 10.53 23.80 3.46
CA LYS A 98 10.63 24.28 2.08
C LYS A 98 9.28 24.20 1.40
N GLU A 99 9.09 25.06 0.41
CA GLU A 99 7.91 25.04 -0.46
C GLU A 99 7.71 23.65 -1.09
N CYS A 100 6.47 23.18 -1.04
CA CYS A 100 6.06 21.89 -1.57
C CYS A 100 5.11 22.12 -2.74
N ASN A 101 5.52 21.67 -3.94
CA ASN A 101 4.62 21.54 -5.08
C ASN A 101 4.25 20.06 -5.25
N THR A 102 2.95 19.77 -5.38
CA THR A 102 2.38 18.43 -5.54
C THR A 102 1.89 18.13 -6.97
N GLU A 103 1.89 19.10 -7.88
CA GLU A 103 1.36 18.94 -9.25
C GLU A 103 2.06 17.80 -9.98
N GLY A 104 3.40 17.81 -10.01
CA GLY A 104 4.17 16.75 -10.65
C GLY A 104 3.95 15.36 -10.02
N PHE A 105 3.67 15.30 -8.71
CA PHE A 105 3.29 14.06 -8.05
C PHE A 105 1.88 13.60 -8.46
N MET A 106 0.92 14.52 -8.51
CA MET A 106 -0.45 14.22 -8.94
C MET A 106 -0.45 13.69 -10.38
N ASP A 107 0.27 14.32 -11.29
CA ASP A 107 0.37 13.87 -12.69
C ASP A 107 0.99 12.47 -12.79
N LEU A 108 2.01 12.18 -11.98
CA LEU A 108 2.61 10.86 -11.89
C LEU A 108 1.60 9.81 -11.41
N PHE A 109 0.87 10.11 -10.34
CA PHE A 109 -0.09 9.19 -9.74
C PHE A 109 -1.31 8.95 -10.65
N ILE A 110 -1.83 9.99 -11.31
CA ILE A 110 -2.94 9.84 -12.27
C ILE A 110 -2.53 8.97 -13.46
N LYS A 111 -1.31 9.13 -13.98
CA LYS A 111 -0.82 8.26 -15.07
C LYS A 111 -0.72 6.81 -14.64
N HIS A 112 -0.17 6.56 -13.46
CA HIS A 112 -0.07 5.23 -12.87
C HIS A 112 -1.47 4.59 -12.70
N LYS A 113 -2.36 5.28 -11.98
CA LYS A 113 -3.77 4.89 -11.81
C LYS A 113 -4.44 4.53 -13.13
N ASN A 114 -4.38 5.42 -14.13
CA ASN A 114 -5.09 5.23 -15.39
C ASN A 114 -4.54 4.03 -16.14
N PHE A 115 -3.22 3.83 -16.16
CA PHE A 115 -2.63 2.65 -16.76
C PHE A 115 -3.16 1.37 -16.10
N GLU A 116 -3.26 1.35 -14.77
CA GLU A 116 -3.79 0.19 -14.07
C GLU A 116 -5.29 -0.05 -14.34
N GLU A 117 -6.11 1.00 -14.24
CA GLU A 117 -7.56 0.93 -14.42
C GLU A 117 -7.99 0.63 -15.85
N GLU A 118 -7.23 1.10 -16.85
CA GLU A 118 -7.55 0.92 -18.26
C GLU A 118 -6.91 -0.35 -18.85
N SER A 119 -5.75 -0.77 -18.34
CA SER A 119 -4.97 -1.85 -18.94
C SER A 119 -4.78 -3.05 -18.02
N PHE A 120 -4.33 -2.85 -16.78
CA PHE A 120 -3.90 -3.95 -15.91
C PHE A 120 -5.07 -4.69 -15.25
N TYR A 121 -5.89 -4.00 -14.46
CA TYR A 121 -6.98 -4.61 -13.69
C TYR A 121 -8.08 -5.22 -14.57
N PRO A 122 -8.54 -4.60 -15.67
CA PRO A 122 -9.53 -5.21 -16.55
C PRO A 122 -9.03 -6.55 -17.10
N LYS A 123 -7.75 -6.60 -17.49
CA LYS A 123 -7.13 -7.81 -18.03
C LYS A 123 -6.97 -8.89 -16.98
N LEU A 124 -6.59 -8.51 -15.77
CA LEU A 124 -6.53 -9.41 -14.62
C LEU A 124 -7.90 -10.00 -14.30
N ASP A 125 -8.96 -9.19 -14.27
CA ASP A 125 -10.34 -9.63 -14.03
C ASP A 125 -10.84 -10.58 -15.13
N GLN A 126 -10.35 -10.44 -16.38
CA GLN A 126 -10.68 -11.32 -17.52
C GLN A 126 -9.87 -12.62 -17.53
N THR A 127 -8.62 -12.58 -17.07
CA THR A 127 -7.68 -13.73 -17.15
C THR A 127 -7.85 -14.69 -15.99
N LEU A 128 -8.19 -14.17 -14.80
CA LEU A 128 -8.34 -15.02 -13.61
C LEU A 128 -9.70 -15.72 -13.55
N ASP A 129 -9.62 -17.01 -13.23
CA ASP A 129 -10.76 -17.77 -12.74
C ASP A 129 -11.35 -17.18 -11.46
N GLU A 130 -12.59 -17.54 -11.19
CA GLU A 130 -13.37 -16.98 -10.09
C GLU A 130 -12.76 -17.22 -8.70
N LYS A 131 -12.12 -18.38 -8.47
CA LYS A 131 -11.50 -18.71 -7.17
C LYS A 131 -10.29 -17.82 -6.84
N PRO A 132 -9.25 -17.70 -7.70
CA PRO A 132 -8.16 -16.73 -7.51
C PRO A 132 -8.65 -15.29 -7.34
N LYS A 133 -9.65 -14.87 -8.11
CA LYS A 133 -10.22 -13.53 -8.03
C LYS A 133 -10.86 -13.24 -6.68
N GLU A 134 -11.70 -14.16 -6.19
CA GLU A 134 -12.31 -14.05 -4.87
C GLU A 134 -11.25 -14.03 -3.75
N PHE A 135 -10.21 -14.86 -3.87
CA PHE A 135 -9.08 -14.85 -2.95
C PHE A 135 -8.39 -13.47 -2.90
N ILE A 136 -8.09 -12.87 -4.06
CA ILE A 136 -7.49 -11.53 -4.15
C ILE A 136 -8.38 -10.50 -3.47
N ILE A 137 -9.66 -10.45 -3.84
CA ILE A 137 -10.60 -9.45 -3.33
C ILE A 137 -10.71 -9.54 -1.81
N ASN A 138 -10.82 -10.75 -1.27
CA ASN A 138 -10.88 -10.95 0.18
C ASN A 138 -9.58 -10.50 0.87
N ARG A 139 -8.41 -10.82 0.30
CA ARG A 139 -7.12 -10.40 0.86
C ARG A 139 -6.94 -8.88 0.79
N ILE A 140 -7.40 -8.22 -0.27
CA ILE A 140 -7.41 -6.75 -0.35
C ILE A 140 -8.28 -6.16 0.76
N LYS A 141 -9.48 -6.69 0.97
CA LYS A 141 -10.39 -6.23 2.03
C LYS A 141 -9.81 -6.41 3.42
N GLU A 142 -9.13 -7.52 3.68
CA GLU A 142 -8.46 -7.79 4.96
C GLU A 142 -7.40 -6.73 5.28
N ILE A 143 -6.58 -6.33 4.31
CA ILE A 143 -5.58 -5.25 4.50
C ILE A 143 -6.26 -3.89 4.72
N LYS A 144 -7.46 -3.70 4.18
CA LYS A 144 -8.21 -2.45 4.26
C LYS A 144 -9.08 -2.34 5.51
N LEU A 145 -9.30 -3.42 6.26
CA LEU A 145 -10.13 -3.45 7.48
C LEU A 145 -9.38 -2.91 8.71
N ASP A 146 -9.66 -1.63 8.98
CA ASP A 146 -9.43 -0.80 10.18
C ASP A 146 -8.31 -1.16 11.19
N ASN A 147 -7.25 -0.35 11.11
CA ASN A 147 -6.05 -0.29 11.96
C ASN A 147 -6.29 0.32 13.37
N SER A 148 -7.53 0.40 13.85
CA SER A 148 -7.86 1.10 15.11
C SER A 148 -7.28 0.42 16.35
N ILE A 149 -6.98 -0.89 16.30
CA ILE A 149 -6.41 -1.66 17.42
C ILE A 149 -4.88 -1.50 17.53
N LEU A 150 -4.19 -1.16 16.44
CA LEU A 150 -2.72 -1.29 16.34
C LEU A 150 -1.96 0.05 16.40
N LYS A 151 -2.66 1.18 16.43
CA LYS A 151 -2.09 2.55 16.48
C LYS A 151 -1.11 2.80 17.64
N ASN A 152 -1.08 1.94 18.66
CA ASN A 152 -0.28 2.14 19.87
C ASN A 152 0.91 1.19 20.05
N ILE A 153 1.15 0.23 19.15
CA ILE A 153 2.24 -0.74 19.33
C ILE A 153 3.51 -0.25 18.61
N LYS A 154 4.49 0.26 19.37
CA LYS A 154 5.82 0.63 18.87
C LYS A 154 6.74 -0.60 18.83
N VAL A 155 6.70 -1.34 17.73
CA VAL A 155 7.60 -2.49 17.54
C VAL A 155 8.79 -2.11 16.65
N SER A 156 9.98 -2.58 17.00
CA SER A 156 11.18 -2.46 16.17
C SER A 156 11.55 -3.83 15.58
N CYS A 157 12.08 -3.85 14.36
CA CYS A 157 12.57 -5.06 13.71
C CYS A 157 13.75 -5.63 14.49
N SER A 158 13.72 -6.92 14.85
CA SER A 158 14.84 -7.58 15.54
C SER A 158 16.12 -7.64 14.72
N GLU A 159 16.02 -7.71 13.39
CA GLU A 159 17.18 -7.80 12.48
C GLU A 159 17.90 -6.47 12.28
N CYS A 160 17.15 -5.36 12.19
CA CYS A 160 17.71 -4.09 11.72
C CYS A 160 17.31 -2.88 12.55
N GLY A 161 16.64 -3.08 13.69
CA GLY A 161 16.28 -2.04 14.66
C GLY A 161 15.29 -0.98 14.17
N LYS A 162 14.93 -0.98 12.88
CA LYS A 162 13.97 -0.04 12.28
C LYS A 162 12.57 -0.31 12.83
N LYS A 163 11.83 0.75 13.15
CA LYS A 163 10.41 0.64 13.52
C LYS A 163 9.65 -0.14 12.45
N LEU A 164 8.97 -1.19 12.86
CA LEU A 164 8.04 -1.91 12.01
C LEU A 164 6.88 -0.97 11.70
N ARG A 165 6.54 -0.91 10.42
CA ARG A 165 5.26 -0.35 10.00
C ARG A 165 4.28 -1.50 9.91
N ILE A 166 3.14 -1.33 10.54
CA ILE A 166 2.12 -2.36 10.67
C ILE A 166 1.41 -2.49 9.33
N PHE A 167 1.98 -3.25 8.40
CA PHE A 167 1.18 -3.76 7.30
C PHE A 167 0.30 -4.86 7.90
N GLU A 168 -1.01 -4.61 7.96
CA GLU A 168 -1.97 -5.61 8.43
C GLU A 168 -1.83 -6.90 7.63
N GLY A 169 -1.52 -7.97 8.36
CA GLY A 169 -2.17 -9.27 8.17
C GLY A 169 -1.79 -10.05 6.92
N TYR A 170 -0.67 -10.78 6.98
CA TYR A 170 -0.72 -12.15 6.47
C TYR A 170 -1.33 -13.03 7.57
N HIS A 171 -2.58 -13.44 7.41
CA HIS A 171 -3.18 -14.51 8.24
C HIS A 171 -2.97 -15.85 7.52
N HIS A 172 -2.12 -16.69 8.09
CA HIS A 172 -1.91 -18.02 7.53
C HIS A 172 -3.06 -18.93 7.98
N LEU A 173 -4.05 -19.18 7.11
CA LEU A 173 -5.28 -19.93 7.42
C LEU A 173 -5.05 -21.30 8.08
N LYS A 174 -3.95 -22.00 7.77
CA LYS A 174 -3.61 -23.29 8.42
C LYS A 174 -2.95 -23.16 9.80
N LEU A 175 -2.39 -22.00 10.14
CA LEU A 175 -1.57 -21.81 11.35
C LEU A 175 -2.21 -20.87 12.38
N ASP A 176 -3.26 -20.14 12.01
CA ASP A 176 -3.92 -19.13 12.85
C ASP A 176 -2.91 -18.14 13.51
N LYS A 177 -2.05 -17.57 12.65
CA LYS A 177 -1.00 -16.62 13.03
C LYS A 177 -1.07 -15.36 12.16
N ARG A 178 -0.84 -14.21 12.78
CA ARG A 178 -0.64 -12.94 12.09
C ARG A 178 0.82 -12.52 12.20
N TRP A 179 1.37 -11.92 11.14
CA TRP A 179 2.78 -11.57 11.05
C TRP A 179 2.97 -10.09 10.76
N LEU A 180 3.93 -9.45 11.43
CA LEU A 180 4.46 -8.13 11.09
C LEU A 180 5.64 -8.25 10.14
N PHE A 181 5.76 -7.30 9.21
CA PHE A 181 6.83 -7.29 8.21
C PHE A 181 7.73 -6.07 8.36
N CYS A 182 9.05 -6.33 8.39
CA CYS A 182 10.02 -5.26 8.21
C CYS A 182 10.23 -4.96 6.72
N LYS A 183 9.89 -3.75 6.27
CA LYS A 183 10.10 -3.31 4.87
C LYS A 183 11.55 -3.42 4.39
N ALA A 184 12.52 -3.25 5.29
CA ALA A 184 13.93 -3.24 4.92
C ALA A 184 14.58 -4.64 4.93
N CYS A 185 14.04 -5.56 5.73
CA CYS A 185 14.76 -6.75 6.19
C CYS A 185 13.93 -8.02 5.96
N TYR A 186 12.66 -7.87 5.54
CA TYR A 186 11.66 -8.93 5.34
C TYR A 186 11.44 -9.86 6.54
N ASN A 187 12.00 -9.51 7.70
CA ASN A 187 11.83 -10.22 8.94
C ASN A 187 10.35 -10.26 9.34
N LYS A 188 9.89 -11.44 9.75
CA LYS A 188 8.51 -11.76 10.13
C LYS A 188 8.43 -11.89 11.63
N ILE A 189 7.57 -11.12 12.28
CA ILE A 189 7.34 -11.22 13.73
C ILE A 189 5.89 -11.65 13.98
N ASP A 190 5.70 -12.73 14.73
CA ASP A 190 4.37 -13.25 15.11
C ASP A 190 3.67 -12.26 16.07
N GLU A 191 2.43 -11.87 15.77
CA GLU A 191 1.60 -10.98 16.58
C GLU A 191 1.45 -11.49 18.03
N LYS A 192 1.42 -12.82 18.23
CA LYS A 192 1.34 -13.42 19.57
C LYS A 192 2.59 -13.16 20.41
N THR A 193 3.76 -13.09 19.78
CA THR A 193 5.03 -12.74 20.45
C THR A 193 5.00 -11.28 20.94
N LEU A 194 4.40 -10.39 20.17
CA LEU A 194 4.31 -8.96 20.50
C LEU A 194 3.35 -8.64 21.63
N LYS A 195 2.22 -9.36 21.70
CA LYS A 195 1.29 -9.21 22.83
C LYS A 195 1.91 -9.68 24.15
N LYS A 196 2.84 -10.65 24.12
CA LYS A 196 3.59 -11.06 25.31
C LYS A 196 4.61 -10.01 25.74
N GLU A 197 5.32 -9.38 24.80
CA GLU A 197 6.35 -8.37 25.11
C GLU A 197 5.78 -7.00 25.49
N ALA A 198 4.55 -6.67 25.07
CA ALA A 198 3.87 -5.42 25.43
C ALA A 198 3.15 -5.45 26.79
N LEU A 199 3.09 -6.62 27.45
CA LEU A 199 2.46 -6.83 28.76
C LEU A 199 3.49 -7.03 29.91
N VAL A 200 4.78 -6.76 29.64
CA VAL A 200 5.88 -6.71 30.61
C VAL A 200 6.37 -5.27 30.71
#